data_AF-A0A1E9B4G2-F1
#
_entry.id   AF-A0A1E9B4G2-F1
#
_cell.length_a   1.000
_cell.length_b   1.000
_cell.length_c   1.000
_cell.angle_alpha   90.00
_cell.angle_beta   90.00
_cell.angle_gamma   90.00
#
_symmetry.space_group_name_H-M   'P 1'
#
loop_
_entity.id
_entity.type
_entity.pdbx_description
1 polymer ?
#
loop_
_entity_poly.entity_id
_entity_poly.type
_entity_poly.pdbx_seq_one_letter_code
_entity_poly.pdbx_strand_id
1 'polypeptide(L)'
;MKKLFLLLAISPLLVACGQSKQDSASTSTASPKTIVVATAGDIPPFDFEKDGNLTGYDVEVLKAVDEKLDQYKIEFQKTAWESIFPGVDAGRYQAAANNLSYTKERADKYLYSLPIAKNPLVLVSRKDKTLTSLQDIAGKTTQDDTGTSTAKVVTDWNQSHSDNPATIQYSGEDVAKRLTDLSNGEFDFLIFDKISVQKIIQDRGLDLNVVDLESNDNPNNYIIFSSDQKEFKDQFDKVLKELYQDGTLEKLSKTYLGGSYLPDQSQLQ
;
A
#
# COMPACT_ATOMS: atom_id res chain seq x y z
N MET A 1 63.10 -57.69 38.97
CA MET A 1 62.22 -56.51 38.79
C MET A 1 63.08 -55.38 38.21
N LYS A 2 63.19 -55.26 36.87
CA LYS A 2 62.74 -54.11 36.04
C LYS A 2 62.81 -52.75 36.79
N LYS A 3 63.49 -51.68 36.39
CA LYS A 3 64.37 -51.31 35.25
C LYS A 3 65.23 -50.10 35.71
N LEU A 4 66.31 -49.86 34.98
CA LEU A 4 67.45 -48.97 35.21
C LEU A 4 67.37 -47.70 34.32
N PHE A 5 68.11 -46.64 34.70
CA PHE A 5 68.60 -45.48 33.91
C PHE A 5 67.59 -44.37 33.54
N LEU A 6 67.93 -43.09 33.37
CA LEU A 6 69.12 -42.23 33.57
C LEU A 6 68.58 -40.78 33.36
N LEU A 7 69.06 -39.78 34.10
CA LEU A 7 68.79 -38.36 33.80
C LEU A 7 69.43 -37.96 32.46
N LEU A 8 68.72 -37.20 31.63
CA LEU A 8 69.31 -36.37 30.57
C LEU A 8 68.47 -35.09 30.38
N ALA A 9 69.12 -33.93 30.56
CA ALA A 9 68.60 -32.60 30.26
C ALA A 9 68.74 -32.29 28.76
N ILE A 10 67.76 -31.62 28.14
CA ILE A 10 67.90 -30.87 26.86
C ILE A 10 66.83 -29.75 26.79
N SER A 11 67.29 -28.59 26.32
CA SER A 11 66.66 -27.27 26.14
C SER A 11 65.37 -27.18 25.29
N PRO A 12 64.64 -26.04 25.38
CA PRO A 12 63.43 -25.80 24.58
C PRO A 12 63.76 -25.38 23.13
N LEU A 13 63.13 -26.03 22.16
CA LEU A 13 63.10 -25.62 20.76
C LEU A 13 61.82 -24.82 20.50
N LEU A 14 61.99 -23.53 20.15
CA LEU A 14 60.97 -22.76 19.47
C LEU A 14 60.75 -23.36 18.08
N VAL A 15 59.52 -23.80 17.80
CA VAL A 15 59.07 -24.13 16.44
C VAL A 15 58.06 -23.08 16.02
N ALA A 16 58.51 -22.17 15.15
CA ALA A 16 57.67 -21.34 14.32
C ALA A 16 57.10 -22.20 13.19
N CYS A 17 55.79 -22.42 13.17
CA CYS A 17 55.08 -22.91 11.99
C CYS A 17 54.02 -21.90 11.58
N GLY A 18 54.08 -21.56 10.29
CA GLY A 18 53.42 -20.41 9.69
C GLY A 18 51.90 -20.48 9.68
N GLN A 19 51.33 -19.30 9.83
CA GLN A 19 49.92 -19.00 9.70
C GLN A 19 49.56 -18.94 8.21
N SER A 20 49.14 -20.07 7.65
CA SER A 20 48.32 -20.04 6.44
C SER A 20 46.92 -19.57 6.85
N LYS A 21 46.66 -18.26 6.69
CA LYS A 21 45.33 -17.68 6.64
C LYS A 21 44.55 -18.37 5.53
N GLN A 22 43.75 -19.35 5.92
CA GLN A 22 42.69 -19.89 5.09
C GLN A 22 41.54 -18.90 5.20
N ASP A 23 41.52 -17.91 4.30
CA ASP A 23 40.35 -17.07 4.06
C ASP A 23 39.23 -17.98 3.55
N SER A 24 38.50 -18.55 4.48
CA SER A 24 37.17 -19.09 4.22
C SER A 24 36.29 -17.87 3.97
N ALA A 25 36.21 -17.45 2.72
CA ALA A 25 35.10 -16.66 2.23
C ALA A 25 33.85 -17.53 2.34
N SER A 26 33.32 -17.64 3.56
CA SER A 26 31.94 -18.04 3.79
C SER A 26 31.09 -16.96 3.14
N THR A 27 30.67 -17.21 1.90
CA THR A 27 29.53 -16.57 1.26
C THR A 27 28.31 -16.93 2.09
N SER A 28 28.16 -16.27 3.24
CA SER A 28 26.90 -16.18 3.96
C SER A 28 25.97 -15.42 3.02
N THR A 29 25.21 -16.14 2.21
CA THR A 29 23.98 -15.61 1.63
C THR A 29 23.10 -15.23 2.82
N ALA A 30 23.16 -13.96 3.22
CA ALA A 30 22.30 -13.41 4.25
C ALA A 30 20.86 -13.70 3.83
N SER A 31 20.05 -14.24 4.74
CA SER A 31 18.64 -14.48 4.45
C SER A 31 17.96 -13.17 4.04
N PRO A 32 17.03 -13.19 3.05
CA PRO A 32 16.37 -11.98 2.60
C PRO A 32 15.70 -11.24 3.76
N LYS A 33 15.77 -9.92 3.78
CA LYS A 33 15.10 -9.10 4.79
C LYS A 33 13.59 -9.10 4.52
N THR A 34 12.80 -9.58 5.46
CA THR A 34 11.33 -9.57 5.34
C THR A 34 10.77 -8.15 5.39
N ILE A 35 9.85 -7.84 4.47
CA ILE A 35 9.02 -6.65 4.45
C ILE A 35 7.56 -7.10 4.60
N VAL A 36 6.98 -6.85 5.77
CA VAL A 36 5.57 -7.14 6.02
C VAL A 36 4.72 -5.98 5.53
N VAL A 37 3.85 -6.25 4.55
CA VAL A 37 2.92 -5.30 3.95
C VAL A 37 1.53 -5.50 4.55
N ALA A 38 0.99 -4.47 5.21
CA ALA A 38 -0.37 -4.49 5.72
C ALA A 38 -1.38 -4.03 4.67
N THR A 39 -2.52 -4.73 4.61
CA THR A 39 -3.65 -4.42 3.74
C THR A 39 -4.95 -4.88 4.42
N ALA A 40 -6.07 -4.24 4.10
CA ALA A 40 -7.41 -4.62 4.52
C ALA A 40 -7.97 -5.73 3.62
N GLY A 41 -7.63 -5.72 2.33
CA GLY A 41 -8.08 -6.72 1.37
C GLY A 41 -9.57 -6.60 1.06
N ASP A 42 -10.10 -5.38 1.03
CA ASP A 42 -11.51 -5.05 0.89
C ASP A 42 -11.81 -3.93 -0.12
N ILE A 43 -10.81 -3.50 -0.90
CA ILE A 43 -10.94 -2.48 -1.95
C ILE A 43 -10.70 -3.10 -3.34
N PRO A 44 -11.66 -3.86 -3.89
CA PRO A 44 -11.53 -4.33 -5.26
C PRO A 44 -11.57 -3.16 -6.25
N PRO A 45 -10.71 -3.15 -7.29
CA PRO A 45 -9.79 -4.21 -7.70
C PRO A 45 -8.32 -4.04 -7.23
N PHE A 46 -8.04 -3.18 -6.24
CA PHE A 46 -6.68 -2.88 -5.77
C PHE A 46 -6.15 -3.90 -4.77
N ASP A 47 -6.96 -4.24 -3.77
CA ASP A 47 -6.68 -5.28 -2.78
C ASP A 47 -7.97 -6.02 -2.46
N PHE A 48 -7.98 -7.33 -2.65
CA PHE A 48 -9.11 -8.18 -2.35
C PHE A 48 -8.68 -9.65 -2.27
N GLU A 49 -9.55 -10.51 -1.75
CA GLU A 49 -9.32 -11.94 -1.77
C GLU A 49 -10.02 -12.62 -2.93
N LYS A 50 -9.30 -13.49 -3.63
CA LYS A 50 -9.85 -14.41 -4.62
C LYS A 50 -9.39 -15.82 -4.29
N ASP A 51 -10.34 -16.75 -4.18
CA ASP A 51 -10.07 -18.15 -3.84
C ASP A 51 -9.24 -18.30 -2.54
N GLY A 52 -9.50 -17.43 -1.56
CA GLY A 52 -8.82 -17.40 -0.26
C GLY A 52 -7.41 -16.78 -0.27
N ASN A 53 -6.97 -16.18 -1.38
CA ASN A 53 -5.65 -15.55 -1.50
C ASN A 53 -5.77 -14.05 -1.77
N LEU A 54 -4.93 -13.25 -1.13
CA LEU A 54 -4.80 -11.82 -1.43
C LEU A 54 -4.27 -11.62 -2.86
N THR A 55 -4.96 -10.76 -3.59
CA THR A 55 -4.66 -10.32 -4.96
C THR A 55 -5.21 -8.92 -5.19
N GLY A 56 -5.15 -8.45 -6.43
CA GLY A 56 -5.50 -7.09 -6.82
C GLY A 56 -4.28 -6.27 -7.21
N TYR A 57 -4.51 -5.12 -7.83
CA TYR A 57 -3.43 -4.35 -8.46
C TYR A 57 -2.27 -4.02 -7.49
N ASP A 58 -2.56 -3.54 -6.28
CA ASP A 58 -1.53 -3.18 -5.29
C ASP A 58 -0.68 -4.41 -4.90
N VAL A 59 -1.36 -5.52 -4.61
CA VAL A 59 -0.73 -6.79 -4.22
C VAL A 59 0.15 -7.34 -5.33
N GLU A 60 -0.32 -7.29 -6.57
CA GLU A 60 0.36 -7.90 -7.71
C GLU A 60 1.51 -7.03 -8.24
N VAL A 61 1.44 -5.70 -8.07
CA VAL A 61 2.59 -4.81 -8.25
C VAL A 61 3.69 -5.14 -7.24
N LEU A 62 3.33 -5.31 -5.95
CA LEU A 62 4.29 -5.69 -4.92
C LEU A 62 4.93 -7.06 -5.17
N LYS A 63 4.16 -8.07 -5.61
CA LYS A 63 4.71 -9.37 -6.02
C LYS A 63 5.68 -9.25 -7.19
N ALA A 64 5.35 -8.44 -8.21
CA ALA A 64 6.24 -8.21 -9.34
C ALA A 64 7.54 -7.49 -8.94
N VAL A 65 7.50 -6.65 -7.90
CA VAL A 65 8.71 -6.04 -7.32
C VAL A 65 9.52 -7.07 -6.53
N ASP A 66 8.87 -7.92 -5.72
CA ASP A 66 9.52 -8.98 -4.94
C ASP A 66 10.35 -9.91 -5.84
N GLU A 67 9.83 -10.29 -7.01
CA GLU A 67 10.52 -11.12 -8.01
C GLU A 67 11.84 -10.53 -8.54
N LYS A 68 12.07 -9.22 -8.38
CA LYS A 68 13.26 -8.51 -8.85
C LYS A 68 14.21 -8.09 -7.71
N LEU A 69 13.87 -8.40 -6.45
CA LEU A 69 14.61 -7.95 -5.25
C LEU A 69 15.02 -9.13 -4.36
N ASP A 70 16.01 -9.91 -4.78
CA ASP A 70 16.50 -11.10 -4.07
C ASP A 70 16.93 -10.87 -2.60
N GLN A 71 17.28 -9.63 -2.25
CA GLN A 71 17.68 -9.24 -0.90
C GLN A 71 16.50 -8.99 0.05
N TYR A 72 15.27 -8.95 -0.45
CA TYR A 72 14.04 -8.78 0.32
C TYR A 72 13.09 -9.96 0.13
N LYS A 73 12.12 -10.08 1.04
CA LYS A 73 10.98 -10.98 0.88
C LYS A 73 9.73 -10.25 1.33
N ILE A 74 8.79 -10.04 0.41
CA ILE A 74 7.52 -9.39 0.71
C ILE A 74 6.53 -10.43 1.25
N GLU A 75 5.96 -10.13 2.42
CA GLU A 75 4.89 -10.92 3.04
C GLU A 75 3.67 -10.04 3.27
N PHE A 76 2.48 -10.55 2.94
CA PHE A 76 1.24 -9.80 3.12
C PHE A 76 0.56 -10.18 4.43
N GLN A 77 0.13 -9.18 5.19
CA GLN A 77 -0.68 -9.34 6.39
C GLN A 77 -2.01 -8.62 6.21
N LYS A 78 -3.09 -9.40 6.04
CA LYS A 78 -4.45 -8.86 6.14
C LYS A 78 -4.73 -8.39 7.57
N THR A 79 -5.24 -7.17 7.73
CA THR A 79 -5.59 -6.58 9.03
C THR A 79 -6.70 -5.55 8.84
N ALA A 80 -7.44 -5.21 9.89
CA ALA A 80 -8.44 -4.15 9.81
C ALA A 80 -7.80 -2.78 9.48
N TRP A 81 -8.49 -1.93 8.73
CA TRP A 81 -8.03 -0.61 8.27
C TRP A 81 -7.43 0.23 9.40
N GLU A 82 -8.15 0.33 10.51
CA GLU A 82 -7.78 1.12 11.68
C GLU A 82 -6.48 0.62 12.36
N SER A 83 -6.05 -0.60 12.04
CA SER A 83 -4.83 -1.22 12.57
C SER A 83 -3.62 -1.08 11.63
N ILE A 84 -3.81 -0.66 10.37
CA ILE A 84 -2.71 -0.57 9.38
C ILE A 84 -1.66 0.44 9.86
N PHE A 85 -2.02 1.72 9.97
CA PHE A 85 -1.07 2.77 10.32
C PHE A 85 -0.52 2.65 11.75
N PRO A 86 -1.32 2.31 12.79
CA PRO A 86 -0.77 2.01 14.11
C PRO A 86 0.23 0.84 14.09
N GLY A 87 0.02 -0.16 13.24
CA GLY A 87 0.95 -1.27 13.06
C GLY A 87 2.25 -0.85 12.37
N VAL A 88 2.19 0.07 11.41
CA VAL A 88 3.36 0.70 10.79
C VAL A 88 4.12 1.54 11.83
N ASP A 89 3.42 2.37 12.62
CA ASP A 89 4.00 3.20 13.68
C ASP A 89 4.71 2.35 14.75
N ALA A 90 4.14 1.18 15.08
CA ALA A 90 4.70 0.25 16.05
C ALA A 90 5.83 -0.63 15.49
N GLY A 91 6.17 -0.49 14.20
CA GLY A 91 7.19 -1.30 13.52
C GLY A 91 6.77 -2.76 13.25
N ARG A 92 5.48 -3.10 13.43
CA ARG A 92 4.94 -4.43 13.10
C ARG A 92 4.88 -4.64 11.59
N TYR A 93 4.63 -3.58 10.84
CA TYR A 93 4.56 -3.58 9.38
C TYR A 93 5.60 -2.61 8.82
N GLN A 94 6.24 -3.00 7.73
CA GLN A 94 7.25 -2.17 7.05
C GLN A 94 6.63 -1.38 5.89
N ALA A 95 5.48 -1.83 5.39
CA ALA A 95 4.73 -1.14 4.34
C ALA A 95 3.22 -1.32 4.50
N ALA A 96 2.47 -0.49 3.77
CA ALA A 96 1.02 -0.56 3.64
C ALA A 96 0.61 -0.38 2.18
N ALA A 97 -0.38 -1.17 1.75
CA ALA A 97 -0.92 -1.17 0.39
C ALA A 97 -2.44 -1.38 0.47
N ASN A 98 -3.21 -0.38 0.04
CA ASN A 98 -4.65 -0.33 0.27
C ASN A 98 -5.36 0.76 -0.55
N ASN A 99 -4.98 0.95 -1.82
CA ASN A 99 -5.41 2.09 -2.65
C ASN A 99 -5.16 3.45 -1.95
N LEU A 100 -3.91 3.68 -1.53
CA LEU A 100 -3.55 4.78 -0.63
C LEU A 100 -3.24 6.06 -1.40
N SER A 101 -4.08 7.09 -1.23
CA SER A 101 -3.81 8.44 -1.73
C SER A 101 -2.76 9.17 -0.88
N TYR A 102 -2.10 10.16 -1.49
CA TYR A 102 -1.22 11.09 -0.81
C TYR A 102 -1.99 12.03 0.13
N THR A 103 -1.47 12.22 1.34
CA THR A 103 -1.82 13.35 2.22
C THR A 103 -0.56 13.89 2.88
N LYS A 104 -0.54 15.19 3.20
CA LYS A 104 0.59 15.81 3.87
C LYS A 104 0.83 15.19 5.24
N GLU A 105 -0.25 14.91 5.98
CA GLU A 105 -0.21 14.35 7.32
C GLU A 105 0.42 12.95 7.33
N ARG A 106 0.17 12.13 6.30
CA ARG A 106 0.85 10.85 6.13
C ARG A 106 2.29 11.03 5.68
N ALA A 107 2.58 11.97 4.77
CA ALA A 107 3.93 12.21 4.26
C ALA A 107 4.89 12.76 5.33
N ASP A 108 4.36 13.44 6.35
CA ASP A 108 5.13 13.88 7.51
C ASP A 108 5.54 12.72 8.43
N LYS A 109 4.94 11.53 8.28
CA LYS A 109 5.20 10.32 9.11
C LYS A 109 5.81 9.15 8.35
N TYR A 110 5.47 9.00 7.08
CA TYR A 110 5.76 7.82 6.27
C TYR A 110 6.43 8.20 4.96
N LEU A 111 7.10 7.23 4.36
CA LEU A 111 7.66 7.37 3.02
C LEU A 111 6.61 6.93 2.00
N TYR A 112 6.54 7.65 0.89
CA TYR A 112 5.74 7.26 -0.26
C TYR A 112 6.65 6.66 -1.34
N SER A 113 6.15 5.62 -2.02
CA SER A 113 6.71 5.20 -3.30
C SER A 113 6.52 6.28 -4.36
N LEU A 114 7.11 6.06 -5.54
CA LEU A 114 6.55 6.61 -6.77
C LEU A 114 5.10 6.13 -6.97
N PRO A 115 4.24 6.90 -7.66
CA PRO A 115 2.85 6.49 -7.86
C PRO A 115 2.79 5.18 -8.66
N ILE A 116 1.85 4.30 -8.30
CA ILE A 116 1.64 3.02 -8.99
C ILE A 116 0.45 3.05 -9.95
N ALA A 117 -0.52 3.95 -9.72
CA ALA A 117 -1.67 4.17 -10.58
C ALA A 117 -2.24 5.58 -10.42
N LYS A 118 -2.99 6.03 -11.43
CA LYS A 118 -3.82 7.24 -11.44
C LYS A 118 -5.29 6.84 -11.24
N ASN A 119 -5.87 7.26 -10.13
CA ASN A 119 -7.21 6.92 -9.71
C ASN A 119 -7.89 8.16 -9.10
N PRO A 120 -8.64 8.95 -9.89
CA PRO A 120 -9.30 10.16 -9.38
C PRO A 120 -10.50 9.81 -8.50
N LEU A 121 -10.90 10.76 -7.64
CA LEU A 121 -12.11 10.64 -6.83
C LEU A 121 -13.37 10.93 -7.66
N VAL A 122 -14.46 10.31 -7.26
CA VAL A 122 -15.81 10.58 -7.75
C VAL A 122 -16.76 10.87 -6.59
N LEU A 123 -17.79 11.66 -6.87
CA LEU A 123 -18.96 11.84 -6.04
C LEU A 123 -20.06 10.90 -6.54
N VAL A 124 -20.53 10.03 -5.67
CA VAL A 124 -21.59 9.05 -5.95
C VAL A 124 -22.84 9.45 -5.20
N SER A 125 -23.99 9.37 -5.86
CA SER A 125 -25.32 9.65 -5.30
C SER A 125 -26.36 8.75 -5.96
N ARG A 126 -27.56 8.66 -5.40
CA ARG A 126 -28.67 7.98 -6.10
C ARG A 126 -29.16 8.80 -7.29
N LYS A 127 -29.63 8.15 -8.36
CA LYS A 127 -30.17 8.84 -9.55
C LYS A 127 -31.44 9.66 -9.30
N ASP A 128 -32.22 9.30 -8.29
CA ASP A 128 -33.42 10.06 -7.89
C ASP A 128 -33.09 11.33 -7.08
N LYS A 129 -31.86 11.44 -6.58
CA LYS A 129 -31.32 12.58 -5.83
C LYS A 129 -29.90 12.94 -6.29
N THR A 130 -29.75 13.12 -7.59
CA THR A 130 -28.48 13.41 -8.26
C THR A 130 -27.77 14.61 -7.66
N LEU A 131 -26.50 14.42 -7.31
CA LEU A 131 -25.54 15.49 -7.02
C LEU A 131 -24.62 15.69 -8.22
N THR A 132 -24.22 16.92 -8.47
CA THR A 132 -23.45 17.32 -9.67
C THR A 132 -22.09 17.92 -9.37
N SER A 133 -21.85 18.30 -8.12
CA SER A 133 -20.57 18.87 -7.69
C SER A 133 -20.34 18.65 -6.20
N LEU A 134 -19.11 18.87 -5.74
CA LEU A 134 -18.79 18.83 -4.32
C LEU A 134 -19.61 19.83 -3.50
N GLN A 135 -20.05 20.95 -4.08
CA GLN A 135 -20.86 21.94 -3.36
C GLN A 135 -22.23 21.41 -2.95
N ASP A 136 -22.74 20.41 -3.65
CA ASP A 136 -24.04 19.83 -3.39
C ASP A 136 -24.06 18.98 -2.11
N ILE A 137 -22.92 18.73 -1.45
CA ILE A 137 -22.86 17.93 -0.21
C ILE A 137 -23.34 18.69 1.03
N ALA A 138 -23.59 19.99 0.93
CA ALA A 138 -24.00 20.84 2.04
C ALA A 138 -25.25 20.29 2.77
N GLY A 139 -25.15 20.06 4.08
CA GLY A 139 -26.22 19.50 4.91
C GLY A 139 -26.58 18.04 4.61
N LYS A 140 -25.77 17.32 3.82
CA LYS A 140 -25.99 15.91 3.45
C LYS A 140 -25.18 14.95 4.29
N THR A 141 -25.55 13.68 4.25
CA THR A 141 -24.89 12.59 4.97
C THR A 141 -24.06 11.69 4.06
N THR A 142 -22.92 11.22 4.56
CA THR A 142 -22.06 10.21 3.92
C THR A 142 -21.62 9.17 4.95
N GLN A 143 -21.16 8.00 4.48
CA GLN A 143 -20.42 7.03 5.28
C GLN A 143 -18.95 7.00 4.87
N ASP A 144 -18.05 6.91 5.84
CA ASP A 144 -16.59 6.80 5.61
C ASP A 144 -15.91 6.13 6.82
N ASP A 145 -14.58 6.07 6.82
CA ASP A 145 -13.75 5.68 7.96
C ASP A 145 -12.85 6.80 8.45
N THR A 146 -12.47 6.70 9.72
CA THR A 146 -11.48 7.62 10.27
C THR A 146 -10.13 7.43 9.56
N GLY A 147 -9.48 8.53 9.21
CA GLY A 147 -8.12 8.52 8.65
C GLY A 147 -8.04 8.25 7.15
N THR A 148 -9.16 8.13 6.44
CA THR A 148 -9.19 8.06 4.97
C THR A 148 -8.95 9.44 4.35
N SER A 149 -8.44 9.46 3.13
CA SER A 149 -8.30 10.70 2.34
C SER A 149 -9.66 11.28 1.95
N THR A 150 -10.68 10.43 1.75
CA THR A 150 -12.06 10.82 1.42
C THR A 150 -12.77 11.48 2.59
N ALA A 151 -12.58 10.98 3.82
CA ALA A 151 -13.10 11.65 5.01
C ALA A 151 -12.43 13.03 5.18
N LYS A 152 -11.13 13.12 4.89
CA LYS A 152 -10.40 14.39 4.90
C LYS A 152 -10.97 15.41 3.90
N VAL A 153 -11.34 14.98 2.69
CA VAL A 153 -12.00 15.86 1.70
C VAL A 153 -13.26 16.50 2.30
N VAL A 154 -14.11 15.71 2.95
CA VAL A 154 -15.35 16.21 3.55
C VAL A 154 -15.07 17.11 4.76
N THR A 155 -14.12 16.74 5.63
CA THR A 155 -13.77 17.57 6.79
C THR A 155 -13.13 18.90 6.39
N ASP A 156 -12.26 18.91 5.37
CA ASP A 156 -11.63 20.13 4.87
C ASP A 156 -12.66 21.02 4.16
N TRP A 157 -13.59 20.43 3.39
CA TRP A 157 -14.72 21.17 2.81
C TRP A 157 -15.58 21.83 3.91
N ASN A 158 -15.91 21.10 4.98
CA ASN A 158 -16.70 21.60 6.11
C ASN A 158 -16.04 22.79 6.83
N GLN A 159 -14.70 22.89 6.87
CA GLN A 159 -14.00 24.03 7.48
C GLN A 159 -14.34 25.37 6.79
N SER A 160 -14.69 25.33 5.51
CA SER A 160 -15.10 26.50 4.73
C SER A 160 -16.61 26.68 4.60
N HIS A 161 -17.41 25.73 5.12
CA HIS A 161 -18.88 25.69 4.99
C HIS A 161 -19.55 25.39 6.34
N SER A 162 -19.07 26.03 7.41
CA SER A 162 -19.53 25.79 8.79
C SER A 162 -21.01 26.03 9.02
N ASP A 163 -21.66 26.83 8.17
CA ASP A 163 -23.08 27.18 8.30
C ASP A 163 -24.02 26.05 7.84
N ASN A 164 -23.55 25.13 7.00
CA ASN A 164 -24.31 23.97 6.53
C ASN A 164 -23.39 22.78 6.20
N PRO A 165 -22.72 22.19 7.21
CA PRO A 165 -21.72 21.16 6.99
C PRO A 165 -22.36 19.85 6.53
N ALA A 166 -21.60 19.06 5.76
CA ALA A 166 -21.90 17.65 5.55
C ALA A 166 -21.61 16.83 6.82
N THR A 167 -22.32 15.74 7.02
CA THR A 167 -22.14 14.84 8.17
C THR A 167 -21.54 13.51 7.74
N ILE A 168 -20.40 13.15 8.31
CA ILE A 168 -19.77 11.84 8.13
C ILE A 168 -20.28 10.89 9.21
N GLN A 169 -20.81 9.75 8.80
CA GLN A 169 -21.12 8.62 9.65
C GLN A 169 -19.98 7.60 9.54
N TYR A 170 -19.15 7.49 10.59
CA TYR A 170 -18.07 6.51 10.58
C TYR A 170 -18.64 5.10 10.73
N SER A 171 -18.47 4.27 9.71
CA SER A 171 -19.17 2.98 9.62
C SER A 171 -18.30 1.76 9.93
N GLY A 172 -17.02 1.76 9.57
CA GLY A 172 -16.17 0.55 9.63
C GLY A 172 -16.54 -0.52 8.59
N GLU A 173 -17.51 -0.25 7.71
CA GLU A 173 -17.99 -1.18 6.69
C GLU A 173 -17.17 -1.09 5.40
N ASP A 174 -17.04 -2.18 4.64
CA ASP A 174 -16.35 -2.12 3.35
C ASP A 174 -17.07 -1.19 2.35
N VAL A 175 -16.32 -0.66 1.38
CA VAL A 175 -16.85 0.29 0.38
C VAL A 175 -18.00 -0.31 -0.44
N ALA A 176 -18.01 -1.61 -0.65
CA ALA A 176 -19.03 -2.25 -1.46
C ALA A 176 -20.37 -2.36 -0.72
N LYS A 177 -20.34 -2.58 0.59
CA LYS A 177 -21.49 -2.40 1.48
C LYS A 177 -21.95 -0.94 1.51
N ARG A 178 -21.06 0.04 1.68
CA ARG A 178 -21.44 1.47 1.65
C ARG A 178 -22.15 1.87 0.36
N LEU A 179 -21.67 1.42 -0.81
CA LEU A 179 -22.34 1.68 -2.08
C LEU A 179 -23.74 1.05 -2.16
N THR A 180 -23.94 -0.10 -1.52
CA THR A 180 -25.26 -0.75 -1.41
C THR A 180 -26.18 0.04 -0.48
N ASP A 181 -25.68 0.47 0.67
CA ASP A 181 -26.40 1.28 1.65
C ASP A 181 -26.79 2.65 1.06
N LEU A 182 -25.90 3.27 0.26
CA LEU A 182 -26.21 4.46 -0.53
C LEU A 182 -27.35 4.21 -1.53
N SER A 183 -27.29 3.10 -2.26
CA SER A 183 -28.35 2.70 -3.20
C SER A 183 -29.69 2.49 -2.50
N ASN A 184 -29.68 1.94 -1.28
CA ASN A 184 -30.85 1.75 -0.43
C ASN A 184 -31.31 3.04 0.24
N GLY A 185 -30.45 4.05 0.28
CA GLY A 185 -30.79 5.38 0.72
C GLY A 185 -30.53 5.70 2.18
N GLU A 186 -29.64 4.95 2.82
CA GLU A 186 -29.27 5.13 4.22
C GLU A 186 -28.50 6.44 4.46
N PHE A 187 -27.85 6.96 3.41
CA PHE A 187 -27.19 8.26 3.38
C PHE A 187 -27.29 8.87 1.97
N ASP A 188 -26.75 10.06 1.77
CA ASP A 188 -27.03 10.89 0.59
C ASP A 188 -25.95 10.81 -0.51
N PHE A 189 -24.69 10.65 -0.13
CA PHE A 189 -23.57 10.60 -1.07
C PHE A 189 -22.39 9.78 -0.55
N LEU A 190 -21.54 9.29 -1.46
CA LEU A 190 -20.24 8.71 -1.15
C LEU A 190 -19.17 9.42 -1.98
N ILE A 191 -18.00 9.71 -1.39
CA ILE A 191 -16.80 10.10 -2.15
C ILE A 191 -15.82 8.95 -2.08
N PHE A 192 -15.39 8.45 -3.23
CA PHE A 192 -14.44 7.35 -3.29
C PHE A 192 -13.71 7.33 -4.63
N ASP A 193 -12.66 6.52 -4.77
CA ASP A 193 -11.92 6.44 -6.01
C ASP A 193 -12.71 5.78 -7.14
N LYS A 194 -12.60 6.36 -8.34
CA LYS A 194 -13.38 6.05 -9.53
C LYS A 194 -13.36 4.58 -9.91
N ILE A 195 -12.17 3.98 -9.95
CA ILE A 195 -11.99 2.62 -10.46
C ILE A 195 -12.75 1.62 -9.58
N SER A 196 -12.63 1.72 -8.25
CA SER A 196 -13.32 0.84 -7.31
C SER A 196 -14.84 1.06 -7.34
N VAL A 197 -15.29 2.32 -7.39
CA VAL A 197 -16.72 2.64 -7.53
C VAL A 197 -17.33 2.00 -8.78
N GLN A 198 -16.69 2.19 -9.94
CA GLN A 198 -17.17 1.65 -11.20
C GLN A 198 -17.20 0.12 -11.18
N LYS A 199 -16.15 -0.51 -10.66
CA LYS A 199 -16.06 -1.97 -10.51
C LYS A 199 -17.20 -2.52 -9.65
N ILE A 200 -17.43 -1.93 -8.49
CA ILE A 200 -18.45 -2.41 -7.55
C ILE A 200 -19.86 -2.17 -8.09
N ILE A 201 -20.12 -1.00 -8.69
CA ILE A 201 -21.39 -0.70 -9.35
C ILE A 201 -21.69 -1.77 -10.42
N GLN A 202 -20.70 -2.10 -11.24
CA GLN A 202 -20.84 -3.12 -12.27
C GLN A 202 -21.10 -4.52 -11.67
N ASP A 203 -20.31 -4.93 -10.69
CA ASP A 203 -20.41 -6.27 -10.08
C ASP A 203 -21.75 -6.48 -9.36
N ARG A 204 -22.25 -5.44 -8.69
CA ARG A 204 -23.49 -5.49 -7.90
C ARG A 204 -24.72 -5.04 -8.68
N GLY A 205 -24.57 -4.57 -9.90
CA GLY A 205 -25.68 -4.06 -10.73
C GLY A 205 -26.40 -2.86 -10.10
N LEU A 206 -25.65 -1.97 -9.43
CA LEU A 206 -26.20 -0.79 -8.76
C LEU A 206 -26.55 0.30 -9.77
N ASP A 207 -27.61 1.07 -9.49
CA ASP A 207 -28.03 2.19 -10.35
C ASP A 207 -27.79 3.54 -9.66
N LEU A 208 -26.54 4.00 -9.71
CA LEU A 208 -26.06 5.21 -9.04
C LEU A 208 -25.63 6.27 -10.06
N ASN A 209 -25.75 7.54 -9.66
CA ASN A 209 -25.14 8.67 -10.34
C ASN A 209 -23.69 8.83 -9.86
N VAL A 210 -22.75 8.96 -10.81
CA VAL A 210 -21.32 9.10 -10.54
C VAL A 210 -20.79 10.32 -11.27
N VAL A 211 -20.18 11.24 -10.53
CA VAL A 211 -19.62 12.48 -11.07
C VAL A 211 -18.14 12.54 -10.73
N ASP A 212 -17.31 12.84 -11.73
CA ASP A 212 -15.89 13.08 -11.50
C ASP A 212 -15.71 14.32 -10.62
N LEU A 213 -14.94 14.17 -9.53
CA LEU A 213 -14.49 15.31 -8.78
C LEU A 213 -13.19 15.79 -9.40
N GLU A 214 -13.11 17.10 -9.64
CA GLU A 214 -11.83 17.72 -9.95
C GLU A 214 -10.90 17.49 -8.77
N SER A 215 -9.92 16.61 -8.94
CA SER A 215 -8.90 16.39 -7.92
C SER A 215 -7.96 17.59 -7.94
N ASN A 216 -7.37 17.89 -6.78
CA ASN A 216 -6.09 18.59 -6.75
C ASN A 216 -5.07 17.81 -7.61
N ASP A 217 -3.92 18.42 -7.94
CA ASP A 217 -2.93 17.94 -8.93
C ASP A 217 -2.38 16.50 -8.77
N ASN A 218 -2.83 15.72 -7.78
CA ASN A 218 -2.35 14.39 -7.47
C ASN A 218 -3.48 13.35 -7.19
N PRO A 219 -4.12 12.80 -8.24
CA PRO A 219 -5.09 11.70 -8.12
C PRO A 219 -4.40 10.32 -8.14
N ASN A 220 -3.27 10.15 -7.46
CA ASN A 220 -2.48 8.92 -7.56
C ASN A 220 -2.65 8.00 -6.34
N ASN A 221 -2.47 6.70 -6.59
CA ASN A 221 -2.33 5.64 -5.61
C ASN A 221 -0.83 5.31 -5.41
N TYR A 222 -0.45 4.97 -4.17
CA TYR A 222 0.92 4.75 -3.70
C TYR A 222 1.03 3.54 -2.77
N ILE A 223 2.24 3.00 -2.68
CA ILE A 223 2.65 2.17 -1.54
C ILE A 223 3.27 3.08 -0.49
N ILE A 224 2.88 2.88 0.77
CA ILE A 224 3.43 3.62 1.91
C ILE A 224 4.42 2.72 2.66
N PHE A 225 5.57 3.27 3.06
CA PHE A 225 6.58 2.56 3.85
C PHE A 225 6.79 3.26 5.21
N SER A 226 7.15 2.49 6.24
CA SER A 226 7.61 3.10 7.51
C SER A 226 8.84 3.98 7.27
N SER A 227 9.01 5.00 8.09
CA SER A 227 10.04 6.04 7.92
C SER A 227 11.48 5.50 7.93
N ASP A 228 11.69 4.33 8.53
CA ASP A 228 12.99 3.63 8.60
C ASP A 228 13.29 2.73 7.38
N GLN A 229 12.36 2.57 6.43
CA GLN A 229 12.53 1.71 5.23
C GLN A 229 13.02 2.47 4.00
N LYS A 230 13.80 3.54 4.18
CA LYS A 230 14.28 4.36 3.06
C LYS A 230 15.03 3.53 2.00
N GLU A 231 15.88 2.60 2.43
CA GLU A 231 16.63 1.75 1.51
C GLU A 231 15.70 0.86 0.67
N PHE A 232 14.72 0.20 1.30
CA PHE A 232 13.75 -0.63 0.59
C PHE A 232 12.89 0.21 -0.36
N LYS A 233 12.41 1.38 0.09
CA LYS A 233 11.66 2.32 -0.76
C LYS A 233 12.45 2.70 -2.01
N ASP A 234 13.74 3.02 -1.87
CA ASP A 234 14.56 3.45 -3.01
C ASP A 234 14.80 2.30 -4.01
N GLN A 235 14.94 1.06 -3.52
CA GLN A 235 15.00 -0.14 -4.37
C GLN A 235 13.66 -0.44 -5.03
N PHE A 236 12.55 -0.34 -4.28
CA PHE A 236 11.19 -0.47 -4.78
C PHE A 236 10.95 0.49 -5.93
N ASP A 237 11.26 1.77 -5.75
CA ASP A 237 11.05 2.80 -6.79
C ASP A 237 11.89 2.55 -8.03
N LYS A 238 13.13 2.08 -7.87
CA LYS A 238 13.96 1.70 -9.01
C LYS A 238 13.31 0.57 -9.80
N VAL A 239 12.86 -0.48 -9.12
CA VAL A 239 12.18 -1.62 -9.76
C VAL A 239 10.85 -1.20 -10.36
N LEU A 240 10.10 -0.31 -9.73
CA LEU A 240 8.84 0.22 -10.27
C LEU A 240 9.07 0.92 -11.61
N LYS A 241 10.14 1.72 -11.74
CA LYS A 241 10.53 2.32 -13.03
C LYS A 241 10.84 1.26 -14.08
N GLU A 242 11.52 0.18 -13.72
CA GLU A 242 11.80 -0.95 -14.63
C GLU A 242 10.49 -1.63 -15.08
N LEU A 243 9.57 -1.93 -14.14
CA LEU A 243 8.26 -2.52 -14.42
C LEU A 243 7.36 -1.61 -15.27
N TYR A 244 7.52 -0.29 -15.15
CA TYR A 244 6.87 0.66 -16.04
C TYR A 244 7.45 0.57 -17.46
N GLN A 245 8.79 0.58 -17.58
CA GLN A 245 9.49 0.56 -18.86
C GLN A 245 9.33 -0.75 -19.64
N ASP A 246 9.30 -1.89 -18.93
CA ASP A 246 9.14 -3.20 -19.55
C ASP A 246 7.66 -3.58 -19.85
N GLY A 247 6.72 -2.72 -19.46
CA GLY A 247 5.28 -2.88 -19.73
C GLY A 247 4.55 -3.79 -18.73
N THR A 248 5.22 -4.24 -17.67
CA THR A 248 4.58 -5.06 -16.63
C THR A 248 3.48 -4.30 -15.91
N LEU A 249 3.69 -3.04 -15.52
CA LEU A 249 2.65 -2.23 -14.87
C LEU A 249 1.43 -2.03 -15.78
N GLU A 250 1.64 -1.78 -17.07
CA GLU A 250 0.56 -1.63 -18.05
C GLU A 250 -0.29 -2.91 -18.15
N LYS A 251 0.37 -4.07 -18.16
CA LYS A 251 -0.30 -5.37 -18.18
C LYS A 251 -1.11 -5.60 -16.90
N LEU A 252 -0.54 -5.30 -15.73
CA LEU A 252 -1.24 -5.42 -14.44
C LEU A 252 -2.44 -4.47 -14.39
N SER A 253 -2.27 -3.22 -14.82
CA SER A 253 -3.34 -2.21 -14.85
C SER A 253 -4.51 -2.69 -15.71
N LYS A 254 -4.23 -3.19 -16.93
CA LYS A 254 -5.28 -3.73 -17.80
C LYS A 254 -5.97 -4.96 -17.21
N THR A 255 -5.21 -5.82 -16.53
CA THR A 255 -5.73 -7.08 -15.98
C THR A 255 -6.64 -6.84 -14.78
N TYR A 256 -6.24 -5.97 -13.85
CA TYR A 256 -6.94 -5.76 -12.59
C TYR A 256 -7.86 -4.54 -12.61
N LEU A 257 -7.40 -3.43 -13.20
CA LEU A 257 -8.14 -2.16 -13.20
C LEU A 257 -9.05 -2.00 -14.44
N GLY A 258 -8.92 -2.89 -15.44
CA GLY A 258 -9.76 -2.88 -16.65
C GLY A 258 -9.36 -1.84 -17.71
N GLY A 259 -8.18 -1.21 -17.56
CA GLY A 259 -7.70 -0.18 -18.48
C GLY A 259 -6.25 0.24 -18.20
N SER A 260 -5.76 1.24 -18.94
CA SER A 260 -4.47 1.86 -18.63
C SER A 260 -4.70 3.03 -17.69
N TYR A 261 -4.26 2.86 -16.44
CA TYR A 261 -4.37 3.83 -15.36
C TYR A 261 -2.99 4.11 -14.78
N LEU A 262 -1.96 4.07 -15.62
CA LEU A 262 -0.60 4.35 -15.19
C LEU A 262 -0.43 5.84 -14.84
N PRO A 263 0.47 6.17 -13.90
CA PRO A 263 0.85 7.56 -13.65
C PRO A 263 1.52 8.17 -14.88
N ASP A 264 1.56 9.50 -14.93
CA ASP A 264 2.28 10.21 -15.99
C ASP A 264 3.78 9.91 -15.88
N GLN A 265 4.46 9.66 -17.00
CA GLN A 265 5.89 9.28 -17.00
C GLN A 265 6.78 10.30 -16.27
N SER A 266 6.42 11.57 -16.27
CA SER A 266 7.14 12.63 -15.54
C SER A 266 7.13 12.42 -14.02
N GLN A 267 6.11 11.74 -13.49
CA GLN A 267 5.96 11.41 -12.07
C GLN A 267 6.83 10.22 -11.66
N LEU A 268 7.49 9.55 -12.60
CA LEU A 268 8.41 8.44 -12.38
C LEU A 268 9.89 8.83 -12.55
N GLN A 269 10.19 10.11 -12.77
CA GLN A 269 11.57 10.59 -12.95
C GLN A 269 12.29 10.78 -11.63
#